data_AF-H0E497-F1
#
_entry.id   AF-H0E497-F1
#
_cell.length_a   1.000
_cell.length_b   1.000
_cell.length_c   1.000
_cell.angle_alpha   90.00
_cell.angle_beta   90.00
_cell.angle_gamma   90.00
#
_symmetry.space_group_name_H-M   'P 1'
#
loop_
_entity.id
_entity.type
_entity.pdbx_description
1 polymer ?
#
loop_
_entity_poly.entity_id
_entity_poly.type
_entity_poly.pdbx_seq_one_letter_code
_entity_poly.pdbx_strand_id
1 'polypeptide(L)'
;MSAAPWFRIVQLELAGELELPDGRWMVRGHANRPRAVVVVESTERPRRRFLRGRRDEDGPAPLPASRLTVVDADPLEIADPQQWLRDENAEQALGTALELVRRLLHLQTMAAGDIDPRPVRARDLVAASIGYGTGDEASAGRWTAARRITVPSDQPDRIRRSGRGMGSEERLADLLAGRDAVLAAELLTLRARQDLTAGRTREAALQLRVALEAAIAELEPWRDVPGLDPALASLRDARGTTAEIAAAAARGGLDDAQVETLREILSTLVRALTKRSGGRRIGERPIWTGTPPVAPPG
;
A
#
# COMPACT_ATOMS: atom_id res chain seq x y z
N MET A 1 28.72 32.71 3.84
CA MET A 1 28.40 31.31 4.20
C MET A 1 27.12 30.95 3.47
N SER A 2 27.17 30.06 2.48
CA SER A 2 25.93 29.61 1.81
C SER A 2 25.11 28.83 2.83
N ALA A 3 23.83 29.15 2.99
CA ALA A 3 22.94 28.40 3.87
C ALA A 3 22.94 26.93 3.41
N ALA A 4 23.02 26.00 4.36
CA ALA A 4 22.94 24.58 4.05
C ALA A 4 21.59 24.29 3.37
N PRO A 5 21.55 23.46 2.30
CA PRO A 5 20.30 23.15 1.64
C PRO A 5 19.36 22.40 2.58
N TRP A 6 18.07 22.69 2.47
CA TRP A 6 17.00 22.00 3.19
C TRP A 6 16.53 20.79 2.39
N PHE A 7 16.23 19.69 3.05
CA PHE A 7 15.71 18.48 2.41
C PHE A 7 14.34 18.15 2.97
N ARG A 8 13.46 17.61 2.11
CA ARG A 8 12.16 17.06 2.55
C ARG A 8 12.39 15.72 3.23
N ILE A 9 11.74 15.55 4.37
CA ILE A 9 11.83 14.34 5.19
C ILE A 9 10.41 13.85 5.49
N VAL A 10 10.14 12.58 5.21
CA VAL A 10 8.91 11.88 5.62
C VAL A 10 9.29 10.72 6.51
N GLN A 11 8.85 10.76 7.76
CA GLN A 11 9.06 9.67 8.72
C GLN A 11 7.79 8.85 8.88
N LEU A 12 7.93 7.54 8.81
CA LEU A 12 6.89 6.53 8.98
C LEU A 12 7.24 5.66 10.17
N GLU A 13 6.28 5.42 11.05
CA GLU A 13 6.45 4.46 12.15
C GLU A 13 5.46 3.31 12.02
N LEU A 14 5.99 2.10 12.10
CA LEU A 14 5.26 0.85 11.96
C LEU A 14 5.24 0.11 13.30
N ALA A 15 4.26 -0.77 13.48
CA ALA A 15 4.25 -1.73 14.57
C ALA A 15 4.89 -3.06 14.13
N GLY A 16 5.80 -3.57 14.93
CA GLY A 16 6.63 -4.74 14.63
C GLY A 16 7.94 -4.38 13.93
N GLU A 17 8.79 -5.39 13.78
CA GLU A 17 10.02 -5.32 13.00
C GLU A 17 9.74 -5.45 11.51
N LEU A 18 10.65 -4.92 10.70
CA LEU A 18 10.70 -5.11 9.26
C LEU A 18 11.79 -6.11 8.93
N GLU A 19 11.57 -6.87 7.86
CA GLU A 19 12.56 -7.76 7.24
C GLU A 19 13.60 -6.96 6.43
N LEU A 20 14.08 -5.86 7.01
CA LEU A 20 15.04 -4.96 6.41
C LEU A 20 16.02 -4.54 7.51
N PRO A 21 17.33 -4.81 7.36
CA PRO A 21 18.29 -4.45 8.38
C PRO A 21 18.39 -2.94 8.55
N ASP A 22 18.66 -2.53 9.79
CA ASP A 22 18.92 -1.14 10.15
C ASP A 22 20.07 -0.59 9.30
N GLY A 23 19.90 0.64 8.82
CA GLY A 23 20.88 1.25 7.93
C GLY A 23 20.30 2.28 6.98
N ARG A 24 21.12 2.66 5.99
CA ARG A 24 20.79 3.68 5.00
C ARG A 24 20.76 3.06 3.61
N TRP A 25 19.63 3.24 2.93
CA TRP A 25 19.37 2.64 1.64
C TRP A 25 19.14 3.73 0.60
N MET A 26 20.06 3.83 -0.36
CA MET A 26 19.92 4.79 -1.45
C MET A 26 18.97 4.23 -2.51
N VAL A 27 17.82 4.86 -2.69
CA VAL A 27 16.86 4.53 -3.74
C VAL A 27 17.14 5.41 -4.95
N ARG A 28 17.43 4.78 -6.09
CA ARG A 28 17.69 5.46 -7.35
C ARG A 28 16.48 5.41 -8.27
N GLY A 29 16.25 6.51 -8.98
CA GLY A 29 15.21 6.65 -9.99
C GLY A 29 15.68 6.24 -11.39
N HIS A 30 14.99 6.77 -12.40
CA HIS A 30 15.35 6.58 -13.80
C HIS A 30 16.74 7.18 -14.09
N ALA A 31 17.48 6.60 -15.04
CA ALA A 31 18.85 7.00 -15.41
C ALA A 31 19.85 7.04 -14.22
N ASN A 32 19.65 6.19 -13.21
CA ASN A 32 20.54 6.04 -12.05
C ASN A 32 20.69 7.31 -11.17
N ARG A 33 19.82 8.32 -11.35
CA ARG A 33 19.82 9.50 -10.48
C ARG A 33 19.32 9.14 -9.07
N PRO A 34 19.96 9.63 -8.00
CA PRO A 34 19.43 9.50 -6.65
C PRO A 34 18.02 10.06 -6.58
N ARG A 35 17.08 9.30 -6.01
CA ARG A 35 15.70 9.75 -5.81
C ARG A 35 15.44 10.04 -4.33
N ALA A 36 15.88 9.13 -3.46
CA ALA A 36 15.74 9.27 -2.02
C ALA A 36 16.77 8.44 -1.27
N VAL A 37 17.00 8.78 0.00
CA VAL A 37 17.64 7.91 0.99
C VAL A 37 16.57 7.46 1.97
N VAL A 38 16.48 6.16 2.20
CA VAL A 38 15.62 5.57 3.22
C VAL A 38 16.48 5.11 4.38
N VAL A 39 16.30 5.71 5.55
CA VAL A 39 16.93 5.29 6.80
C VAL A 39 15.97 4.35 7.52
N VAL A 40 16.48 3.20 7.95
CA VAL A 40 15.73 2.15 8.65
C VAL A 40 16.32 2.02 10.04
N GLU A 41 15.47 2.13 11.05
CA GLU A 41 15.84 1.98 12.45
C GLU A 41 14.82 1.07 13.15
N SER A 42 15.33 0.07 13.86
CA SER A 42 14.56 -0.73 14.79
C SER A 42 14.49 0.00 16.13
N THR A 43 13.27 0.21 16.62
CA THR A 43 12.99 1.00 17.82
C THR A 43 12.12 0.20 18.79
N GLU A 44 12.32 0.41 20.08
CA GLU A 44 11.35 -0.03 21.09
C GLU A 44 10.29 1.07 21.28
N ARG A 45 9.00 0.76 21.13
CA ARG A 45 7.95 1.76 21.37
C ARG A 45 7.84 2.07 22.87
N PRO A 46 8.00 3.33 23.32
CA PRO A 46 7.56 3.70 24.66
C PRO A 46 6.02 3.66 24.74
N ARG A 47 5.50 3.05 25.81
CA ARG A 47 4.05 2.91 26.07
C ARG A 47 3.36 4.27 25.93
N ARG A 48 2.27 4.35 25.13
CA ARG A 48 1.31 5.46 25.25
C ARG A 48 0.73 5.40 26.66
N ARG A 49 1.20 6.28 27.55
CA ARG A 49 0.65 6.46 28.90
C ARG A 49 -0.80 6.92 28.80
N PHE A 50 -1.72 5.97 28.74
CA PHE A 50 -3.09 6.23 29.19
C PHE A 50 -3.08 6.47 30.70
N LEU A 51 -3.94 7.38 31.14
CA LEU A 51 -3.97 8.00 32.46
C LEU A 51 -3.85 7.01 33.63
N ARG A 52 -3.01 7.42 34.60
CA ARG A 52 -2.91 6.97 36.02
C ARG A 52 -3.71 5.70 36.37
N GLY A 53 -3.10 4.56 36.11
CA GLY A 53 -3.33 3.30 36.81
C GLY A 53 -1.97 2.72 37.18
N ARG A 54 -1.87 2.17 38.40
CA ARG A 54 -0.72 1.52 39.04
C ARG A 54 0.33 0.99 38.06
N ARG A 55 1.60 1.36 38.27
CA ARG A 55 2.76 0.83 37.53
C ARG A 55 2.84 -0.67 37.78
N ASP A 56 2.23 -1.49 36.92
CA ASP A 56 2.49 -2.92 36.86
C ASP A 56 3.89 -3.10 36.28
N GLU A 57 4.81 -3.54 37.14
CA GLU A 57 6.15 -3.96 36.77
C GLU A 57 6.13 -5.24 35.90
N ASP A 58 5.02 -5.99 35.94
CA ASP A 58 4.74 -7.20 35.12
C ASP A 58 3.94 -6.93 33.83
N GLY A 59 3.82 -5.67 33.39
CA GLY A 59 3.18 -5.39 32.11
C GLY A 59 3.99 -5.97 30.93
N PRO A 60 3.36 -6.47 29.84
CA PRO A 60 4.06 -7.08 28.72
C PRO A 60 5.15 -6.15 28.13
N ALA A 61 6.26 -6.77 27.71
CA ALA A 61 7.43 -6.08 27.15
C ALA A 61 7.03 -5.12 26.02
N PRO A 62 7.75 -3.97 25.87
CA PRO A 62 7.50 -3.05 24.76
C PRO A 62 7.56 -3.79 23.42
N LEU A 63 6.54 -3.59 22.60
CA LEU A 63 6.51 -4.22 21.27
C LEU A 63 7.54 -3.54 20.38
N PRO A 64 8.29 -4.31 19.57
CA PRO A 64 9.22 -3.73 18.61
C PRO A 64 8.47 -2.89 17.57
N ALA A 65 9.16 -1.90 17.04
CA ALA A 65 8.63 -0.98 16.04
C ALA A 65 9.73 -0.53 15.09
N SER A 66 9.47 -0.55 13.79
CA SER A 66 10.39 0.05 12.83
C SER A 66 10.05 1.51 12.55
N ARG A 67 11.08 2.35 12.51
CA ARG A 67 11.03 3.71 12.00
C ARG A 67 11.71 3.75 10.64
N LEU A 68 11.02 4.34 9.67
CA LEU A 68 11.52 4.56 8.33
C LEU A 68 11.54 6.06 8.05
N THR A 69 12.70 6.61 7.70
CA THR A 69 12.84 8.01 7.33
C THR A 69 13.20 8.10 5.86
N VAL A 70 12.28 8.63 5.05
CA VAL A 70 12.49 8.88 3.63
C VAL A 70 12.94 10.33 3.47
N VAL A 71 14.14 10.51 2.94
CA VAL A 71 14.76 11.81 2.64
C VAL A 71 14.86 11.96 1.13
N ASP A 72 14.28 13.01 0.58
CA ASP A 72 14.44 13.30 -0.84
C ASP A 72 15.90 13.63 -1.18
N ALA A 73 16.37 13.16 -2.33
CA ALA A 73 17.75 13.43 -2.75
C ALA A 73 17.93 14.86 -3.26
N ASP A 74 16.88 15.45 -3.83
CA ASP A 74 16.89 16.82 -4.30
C ASP A 74 16.56 17.79 -3.15
N PRO A 75 17.35 18.86 -2.97
CA PRO A 75 17.07 19.85 -1.95
C PRO A 75 15.81 20.66 -2.29
N LEU A 76 15.14 21.14 -1.25
CA LEU A 76 14.01 22.05 -1.35
C LEU A 76 14.49 23.44 -1.80
N GLU A 77 14.02 23.87 -2.96
CA GLU A 77 14.23 25.23 -3.46
C GLU A 77 13.17 26.18 -2.86
N ILE A 78 13.30 26.47 -1.57
CA ILE A 78 12.32 27.25 -0.80
C ILE A 78 12.95 28.45 -0.10
N ALA A 79 12.26 29.58 -0.16
CA ALA A 79 12.65 30.80 0.56
C ALA A 79 12.23 30.75 2.05
N ASP A 80 11.05 30.20 2.35
CA ASP A 80 10.53 30.03 3.71
C ASP A 80 10.13 28.56 3.99
N PRO A 81 10.99 27.80 4.70
CA PRO A 81 10.71 26.43 5.11
C PRO A 81 9.48 26.24 6.00
N GLN A 82 9.13 27.23 6.82
CA GLN A 82 7.97 27.15 7.72
C GLN A 82 6.66 27.35 6.97
N GLN A 83 6.66 28.19 5.95
CA GLN A 83 5.51 28.32 5.05
C GLN A 83 5.34 27.05 4.21
N TRP A 84 6.43 26.54 3.61
CA TRP A 84 6.40 25.29 2.86
C TRP A 84 5.80 24.14 3.67
N LEU A 85 6.22 23.95 4.93
CA LEU A 85 5.72 22.88 5.78
C LEU A 85 4.19 22.95 6.05
N ARG A 86 3.62 24.16 6.04
CA ARG A 86 2.18 24.38 6.21
C ARG A 86 1.40 24.05 4.94
N ASP A 87 1.93 24.48 3.79
CA ASP A 87 1.23 24.41 2.50
C ASP A 87 1.43 23.06 1.77
N GLU A 88 2.47 22.30 2.14
CA GLU A 88 2.80 21.01 1.52
C GLU A 88 1.63 20.00 1.60
N ASN A 89 1.39 19.29 0.50
CA ASN A 89 0.40 18.23 0.44
C ASN A 89 0.88 16.97 1.16
N ALA A 90 0.54 16.87 2.44
CA ALA A 90 0.92 15.75 3.31
C ALA A 90 0.46 14.38 2.80
N GLU A 91 -0.69 14.31 2.11
CA GLU A 91 -1.23 13.06 1.58
C GLU A 91 -0.38 12.55 0.40
N GLN A 92 -0.09 13.44 -0.54
CA GLN A 92 0.76 13.11 -1.70
C GLN A 92 2.17 12.74 -1.26
N ALA A 93 2.73 13.46 -0.28
CA ALA A 93 4.04 13.15 0.29
C ALA A 93 4.05 11.76 0.98
N LEU A 94 3.01 11.44 1.77
CA LEU A 94 2.87 10.12 2.39
C LEU A 94 2.76 9.00 1.34
N GLY A 95 1.97 9.20 0.29
CA GLY A 95 1.84 8.27 -0.83
C GLY A 95 3.19 7.98 -1.49
N THR A 96 3.92 9.04 -1.84
CA THR A 96 5.25 8.95 -2.46
C THR A 96 6.26 8.23 -1.56
N ALA A 97 6.27 8.53 -0.25
CA ALA A 97 7.15 7.87 0.71
C ALA A 97 6.83 6.37 0.85
N LEU A 98 5.55 6.01 0.91
CA LEU A 98 5.11 4.61 0.97
C LEU A 98 5.47 3.84 -0.31
N GLU A 99 5.40 4.46 -1.48
CA GLU A 99 5.85 3.85 -2.73
C GLU A 99 7.35 3.52 -2.71
N LEU A 100 8.18 4.45 -2.23
CA LEU A 100 9.62 4.25 -2.09
C LEU A 100 9.95 3.10 -1.12
N VAL A 101 9.28 3.08 0.04
CA VAL A 101 9.45 2.02 1.04
C VAL A 101 9.01 0.67 0.49
N ARG A 102 7.85 0.59 -0.17
CA ARG A 102 7.36 -0.67 -0.78
C ARG A 102 8.31 -1.17 -1.87
N ARG A 103 8.89 -0.26 -2.64
CA ARG A 103 9.91 -0.61 -3.64
C ARG A 103 11.17 -1.17 -2.97
N LEU A 104 11.66 -0.55 -1.91
CA LEU A 104 12.82 -1.03 -1.17
C LEU A 104 12.59 -2.42 -0.59
N LEU A 105 11.47 -2.64 0.11
CA LEU A 105 11.11 -3.95 0.66
C LEU A 105 10.97 -5.01 -0.43
N HIS A 106 10.39 -4.66 -1.58
CA HIS A 106 10.30 -5.58 -2.71
C HIS A 106 11.68 -5.97 -3.26
N LEU A 107 12.61 -5.02 -3.40
CA LEU A 107 13.97 -5.32 -3.84
C LEU A 107 14.72 -6.19 -2.82
N GLN A 108 14.49 -5.94 -1.53
CA GLN A 108 15.05 -6.77 -0.45
C GLN A 108 14.55 -8.21 -0.52
N THR A 109 13.24 -8.41 -0.70
CA THR A 109 12.61 -9.71 -0.97
C THR A 109 13.25 -10.42 -2.16
N MET A 110 13.44 -9.73 -3.29
CA MET A 110 14.11 -10.31 -4.46
C MET A 110 15.57 -10.67 -4.20
N ALA A 111 16.29 -9.84 -3.44
CA ALA A 111 17.67 -10.11 -3.07
C ALA A 111 17.81 -11.28 -2.08
N ALA A 112 16.87 -11.41 -1.15
CA ALA A 112 16.82 -12.49 -0.16
C ALA A 112 16.30 -13.81 -0.74
N GLY A 113 15.57 -13.77 -1.86
CA GLY A 113 14.88 -14.93 -2.42
C GLY A 113 13.66 -15.37 -1.60
N ASP A 114 13.19 -14.52 -0.69
CA ASP A 114 12.02 -14.77 0.15
C ASP A 114 10.80 -14.04 -0.41
N ILE A 115 9.82 -14.79 -0.90
CA ILE A 115 8.71 -14.29 -1.72
C ILE A 115 7.52 -13.78 -0.88
N ASP A 116 7.51 -13.98 0.44
CA ASP A 116 6.35 -13.65 1.30
C ASP A 116 6.59 -12.52 2.32
N PRO A 117 7.07 -11.33 1.91
CA PRO A 117 7.29 -10.23 2.84
C PRO A 117 5.96 -9.65 3.30
N ARG A 118 5.92 -9.23 4.56
CA ARG A 118 4.77 -8.49 5.09
C ARG A 118 4.56 -7.18 4.29
N PRO A 119 3.42 -7.00 3.59
CA PRO A 119 3.20 -5.79 2.80
C PRO A 119 2.93 -4.58 3.71
N VAL A 120 3.67 -3.49 3.52
CA VAL A 120 3.47 -2.23 4.26
C VAL A 120 2.37 -1.37 3.64
N ARG A 121 1.30 -1.12 4.39
CA ARG A 121 0.15 -0.29 3.99
C ARG A 121 0.01 0.92 4.91
N ALA A 122 -0.67 1.97 4.44
CA ALA A 122 -0.90 3.18 5.23
C ALA A 122 -1.58 2.90 6.59
N ARG A 123 -2.45 1.89 6.65
CA ARG A 123 -3.14 1.46 7.88
C ARG A 123 -2.25 0.76 8.91
N ASP A 124 -1.08 0.29 8.48
CA ASP A 124 -0.11 -0.38 9.35
C ASP A 124 0.78 0.65 10.06
N LEU A 125 0.75 1.91 9.57
CA LEU A 125 1.39 3.04 10.23
C LEU A 125 0.68 3.37 11.52
N VAL A 126 1.45 3.62 12.57
CA VAL A 126 0.95 4.12 13.86
C VAL A 126 1.22 5.62 14.01
N ALA A 127 2.19 6.13 13.25
CA ALA A 127 2.45 7.55 13.09
C ALA A 127 3.10 7.82 11.74
N ALA A 128 2.87 9.02 11.21
CA ALA A 128 3.65 9.57 10.12
C ALA A 128 3.85 11.07 10.35
N SER A 129 4.99 11.60 9.90
CA SER A 129 5.33 13.01 9.99
C SER A 129 6.02 13.45 8.70
N ILE A 130 5.77 14.69 8.29
CA ILE A 130 6.50 15.37 7.23
C ILE A 130 7.26 16.55 7.81
N GLY A 131 8.48 16.79 7.36
CA GLY A 131 9.31 17.86 7.86
C GLY A 131 10.39 18.26 6.87
N TYR A 132 11.24 19.18 7.30
CA TYR A 132 12.46 19.54 6.61
C TYR A 132 13.65 19.52 7.59
N GLY A 133 14.84 19.31 7.07
CA GLY A 133 16.08 19.36 7.83
C GLY A 133 17.29 19.53 6.93
N THR A 134 18.43 19.80 7.54
CA THR A 134 19.72 19.77 6.85
C THR A 134 20.08 18.34 6.44
N GLY A 135 21.04 18.18 5.52
CA GLY A 135 21.50 16.85 5.09
C GLY A 135 22.00 15.98 6.25
N ASP A 136 22.69 16.57 7.22
CA ASP A 136 23.20 15.86 8.41
C ASP A 136 22.07 15.38 9.32
N GLU A 137 21.09 16.25 9.60
CA GLU A 137 19.89 15.88 10.35
C GLU A 137 19.11 14.79 9.63
N ALA A 138 18.85 14.98 8.34
CA ALA A 138 18.06 14.06 7.52
C ALA A 138 18.72 12.67 7.47
N SER A 139 20.04 12.61 7.30
CA SER A 139 20.80 11.35 7.29
C SER A 139 20.69 10.58 8.60
N ALA A 140 20.43 11.28 9.71
CA ALA A 140 20.33 10.72 11.05
C ALA A 140 18.89 10.62 11.55
N GLY A 141 17.90 10.70 10.65
CA GLY A 141 16.48 10.57 11.02
C GLY A 141 15.94 11.76 11.81
N ARG A 142 16.61 12.92 11.79
CA ARG A 142 16.20 14.14 12.51
C ARG A 142 15.70 15.20 11.53
N TRP A 143 14.97 16.17 12.04
CA TRP A 143 14.46 17.31 11.28
C TRP A 143 14.57 18.59 12.11
N THR A 144 14.60 19.72 11.44
CA THR A 144 14.52 21.06 12.05
C THR A 144 13.08 21.34 12.49
N ALA A 145 12.10 21.06 11.63
CA ALA A 145 10.69 21.16 11.96
C ALA A 145 9.88 20.10 11.22
N ALA A 146 8.81 19.63 11.85
CA ALA A 146 7.90 18.65 11.26
C ALA A 146 6.46 18.85 11.71
N ARG A 147 5.53 18.36 10.89
CA ARG A 147 4.09 18.29 11.08
C ARG A 147 3.64 16.84 11.01
N ARG A 148 2.81 16.41 11.98
CA ARG A 148 2.21 15.07 11.96
C ARG A 148 1.21 14.95 10.80
N ILE A 149 1.27 13.83 10.09
CA ILE A 149 0.32 13.46 9.04
C ILE A 149 -0.75 12.57 9.68
N THR A 150 -2.02 12.82 9.36
CA THR A 150 -3.12 11.96 9.79
C THR A 150 -3.02 10.60 9.08
N VAL A 151 -2.94 9.53 9.86
CA VAL A 151 -2.91 8.15 9.33
C VAL A 151 -4.21 7.40 9.66
N PRO A 152 -4.56 6.31 8.96
CA PRO A 152 -5.79 5.56 9.23
C PRO A 152 -5.93 5.06 10.68
N SER A 153 -4.82 4.82 11.39
CA SER A 153 -4.84 4.45 12.81
C SER A 153 -5.34 5.58 13.72
N ASP A 154 -5.29 6.84 13.27
CA ASP A 154 -5.79 7.99 14.04
C ASP A 154 -7.33 8.08 13.97
N GLN A 155 -7.97 7.42 13.00
CA GLN A 155 -9.44 7.45 12.86
C GLN A 155 -10.14 6.68 13.99
N PRO A 156 -11.36 7.05 14.41
CA PRO A 156 -12.14 6.30 15.39
C PRO A 156 -12.37 4.84 14.98
N ASP A 157 -12.34 3.95 15.98
CA ASP A 157 -12.55 2.50 15.83
C ASP A 157 -13.82 2.14 15.04
N ARG A 158 -14.91 2.90 15.22
CA ARG A 158 -16.18 2.67 14.53
C ARG A 158 -16.06 2.84 13.01
N ILE A 159 -15.26 3.81 12.55
CA ILE A 159 -14.98 4.05 11.13
C ILE A 159 -14.07 2.94 10.60
N ARG A 160 -13.03 2.56 11.36
CA ARG A 160 -12.13 1.44 11.00
C ARG A 160 -12.86 0.10 10.86
N ARG A 161 -13.84 -0.18 11.73
CA ARG A 161 -14.68 -1.39 11.69
C ARG A 161 -15.71 -1.33 10.58
N SER A 162 -16.28 -0.18 10.24
CA SER A 162 -17.22 -0.06 9.12
C SER A 162 -16.59 -0.43 7.75
N GLY A 163 -15.26 -0.29 7.62
CA GLY A 163 -14.48 -0.76 6.46
C GLY A 163 -14.03 -2.23 6.52
N ARG A 164 -14.19 -2.91 7.66
CA ARG A 164 -14.18 -4.38 7.75
C ARG A 164 -15.62 -4.82 7.53
N GLY A 165 -16.01 -5.01 6.26
CA GLY A 165 -17.35 -5.50 5.96
C GLY A 165 -17.64 -6.77 6.76
N MET A 166 -18.82 -6.87 7.36
CA MET A 166 -19.32 -8.04 8.10
C MET A 166 -19.10 -9.35 7.31
N GLY A 167 -19.09 -9.26 5.97
CA GLY A 167 -18.78 -10.37 5.07
C GLY A 167 -17.34 -10.90 5.08
N SER A 168 -16.33 -10.23 5.65
CA SER A 168 -14.95 -10.79 5.66
C SER A 168 -14.73 -11.85 6.75
N GLU A 169 -15.35 -11.67 7.92
CA GLU A 169 -15.27 -12.65 9.02
C GLU A 169 -16.18 -13.85 8.74
N GLU A 170 -17.39 -13.58 8.23
CA GLU A 170 -18.31 -14.62 7.75
C GLU A 170 -17.69 -15.48 6.65
N ARG A 171 -17.06 -14.83 5.65
CA ARG A 171 -16.37 -15.56 4.58
C ARG A 171 -15.17 -16.36 5.09
N LEU A 172 -14.39 -15.82 6.02
CA LEU A 172 -13.31 -16.57 6.64
C LEU A 172 -13.85 -17.82 7.35
N ALA A 173 -14.97 -17.69 8.08
CA ALA A 173 -15.62 -18.82 8.71
C ALA A 173 -16.12 -19.86 7.69
N ASP A 174 -16.69 -19.43 6.55
CA ASP A 174 -17.10 -20.32 5.47
C ASP A 174 -15.92 -21.06 4.83
N LEU A 175 -14.80 -20.37 4.58
CA LEU A 175 -13.56 -20.99 4.07
C LEU A 175 -12.99 -22.01 5.05
N LEU A 176 -12.91 -21.67 6.33
CA LEU A 176 -12.41 -22.57 7.38
C LEU A 176 -13.34 -23.77 7.58
N ALA A 177 -14.64 -23.58 7.41
CA ALA A 177 -15.63 -24.65 7.48
C ALA A 177 -15.78 -25.47 6.17
N GLY A 178 -15.03 -25.13 5.12
CA GLY A 178 -15.12 -25.77 3.80
C GLY A 178 -16.45 -25.54 3.06
N ARG A 179 -17.25 -24.55 3.49
CA ARG A 179 -18.50 -24.14 2.83
C ARG A 179 -18.26 -23.19 1.65
N ASP A 180 -17.07 -22.59 1.60
CA ASP A 180 -16.59 -21.79 0.47
C ASP A 180 -15.19 -22.30 0.06
N ALA A 181 -14.78 -21.96 -1.17
CA ALA A 181 -13.47 -22.28 -1.71
C ALA A 181 -12.73 -21.01 -2.11
N VAL A 182 -11.40 -21.03 -1.93
CA VAL A 182 -10.53 -20.00 -2.51
C VAL A 182 -10.34 -20.33 -3.99
N LEU A 183 -10.74 -19.41 -4.86
CA LEU A 183 -10.53 -19.54 -6.30
C LEU A 183 -9.11 -19.09 -6.66
N ALA A 184 -8.47 -19.74 -7.65
CA ALA A 184 -7.16 -19.30 -8.12
C ALA A 184 -7.24 -17.88 -8.70
N ALA A 185 -8.33 -17.56 -9.39
CA ALA A 185 -8.63 -16.23 -9.88
C ALA A 185 -8.62 -15.17 -8.79
N GLU A 186 -9.15 -15.46 -7.60
CA GLU A 186 -9.21 -14.50 -6.49
C GLU A 186 -7.81 -14.17 -5.97
N LEU A 187 -6.99 -15.19 -5.74
CA LEU A 187 -5.63 -15.01 -5.28
C LEU A 187 -4.80 -14.20 -6.29
N LEU A 188 -4.86 -14.58 -7.58
CA LEU A 188 -4.12 -13.91 -8.64
C LEU A 188 -4.60 -12.47 -8.85
N THR A 189 -5.90 -12.20 -8.73
CA THR A 189 -6.47 -10.85 -8.77
C THR A 189 -5.94 -9.98 -7.62
N LEU A 190 -5.87 -10.54 -6.41
CA LEU A 190 -5.34 -9.82 -5.25
C LEU A 190 -3.85 -9.51 -5.40
N ARG A 191 -3.05 -10.44 -5.96
CA ARG A 191 -1.64 -10.21 -6.27
C ARG A 191 -1.46 -9.16 -7.36
N ALA A 192 -2.20 -9.25 -8.47
CA ALA A 192 -2.12 -8.26 -9.55
C ALA A 192 -2.47 -6.85 -9.06
N ARG A 193 -3.47 -6.73 -8.17
CA ARG A 193 -3.82 -5.47 -7.52
C ARG A 193 -2.70 -4.94 -6.61
N GLN A 194 -2.08 -5.82 -5.83
CA GLN A 194 -0.95 -5.46 -4.97
C GLN A 194 0.24 -4.96 -5.81
N ASP A 195 0.51 -5.60 -6.93
CA ASP A 195 1.56 -5.20 -7.87
C ASP A 195 1.25 -3.85 -8.52
N LEU A 196 0.02 -3.64 -9.02
CA LEU A 196 -0.41 -2.33 -9.53
C LEU A 196 -0.29 -1.22 -8.51
N THR A 197 -0.71 -1.47 -7.26
CA THR A 197 -0.63 -0.50 -6.16
C THR A 197 0.82 -0.17 -5.78
N ALA A 198 1.75 -1.06 -6.08
CA ALA A 198 3.18 -0.88 -5.82
C ALA A 198 3.95 -0.38 -7.06
N GLY A 199 3.26 -0.04 -8.16
CA GLY A 199 3.89 0.41 -9.40
C GLY A 199 4.58 -0.70 -10.20
N ARG A 200 4.38 -1.97 -9.83
CA ARG A 200 4.89 -3.16 -10.54
C ARG A 200 3.95 -3.55 -11.67
N THR A 201 3.84 -2.66 -12.66
CA THR A 201 2.85 -2.76 -13.74
C THR A 201 3.06 -3.97 -14.63
N ARG A 202 4.32 -4.38 -14.85
CA ARG A 202 4.68 -5.56 -15.63
C ARG A 202 4.20 -6.85 -14.97
N GLU A 203 4.53 -7.05 -13.70
CA GLU A 203 4.14 -8.22 -12.91
C GLU A 203 2.62 -8.32 -12.81
N ALA A 204 1.97 -7.18 -12.56
CA ALA A 204 0.52 -7.12 -12.51
C ALA A 204 -0.14 -7.56 -13.82
N ALA A 205 0.37 -7.11 -14.97
CA ALA A 205 -0.18 -7.50 -16.27
C ALA A 205 -0.06 -8.99 -16.55
N LEU A 206 1.10 -9.58 -16.24
CA LEU A 206 1.35 -11.00 -16.40
C LEU A 206 0.42 -11.83 -15.51
N GLN A 207 0.27 -11.43 -14.26
CA GLN A 207 -0.64 -12.10 -13.32
C GLN A 207 -2.11 -11.93 -13.69
N LEU A 208 -2.52 -10.72 -14.10
CA LEU A 208 -3.92 -10.43 -14.43
C LEU A 208 -4.39 -11.25 -15.63
N ARG A 209 -3.52 -11.53 -16.60
CA ARG A 209 -3.84 -12.45 -17.71
C ARG A 209 -4.24 -13.82 -17.20
N VAL A 210 -3.45 -14.39 -16.29
CA VAL A 210 -3.74 -15.72 -15.71
C VAL A 210 -4.98 -15.66 -14.82
N ALA A 211 -5.13 -14.57 -14.04
CA ALA A 211 -6.30 -14.34 -13.19
C ALA A 211 -7.60 -14.30 -14.01
N LEU A 212 -7.59 -13.64 -15.16
CA LEU A 212 -8.75 -13.53 -16.05
C LEU A 212 -9.13 -14.88 -16.66
N GLU A 213 -8.17 -15.66 -17.14
CA GLU A 213 -8.45 -17.01 -17.66
C GLU A 213 -8.98 -17.95 -16.57
N ALA A 214 -8.34 -17.93 -15.39
CA ALA A 214 -8.81 -18.67 -14.24
C ALA A 214 -10.24 -18.25 -13.88
N ALA A 215 -10.55 -16.95 -13.87
CA ALA A 215 -11.87 -16.47 -13.53
C ALA A 215 -12.93 -16.92 -14.52
N ILE A 216 -12.65 -16.90 -15.82
CA ILE A 216 -13.63 -17.35 -16.82
C ILE A 216 -13.93 -18.85 -16.63
N ALA A 217 -12.89 -19.67 -16.42
CA ALA A 217 -13.05 -21.10 -16.21
C ALA A 217 -13.71 -21.43 -14.87
N GLU A 218 -13.25 -20.80 -13.79
CA GLU A 218 -13.74 -21.03 -12.45
C GLU A 218 -15.16 -20.48 -12.30
N LEU A 219 -15.51 -19.30 -12.83
CA LEU A 219 -16.84 -18.71 -12.60
C LEU A 219 -17.97 -19.37 -13.40
N GLU A 220 -17.66 -20.18 -14.42
CA GLU A 220 -18.65 -20.82 -15.30
C GLU A 220 -19.73 -21.64 -14.57
N PRO A 221 -19.41 -22.50 -13.58
CA PRO A 221 -20.41 -23.28 -12.84
C PRO A 221 -21.38 -22.43 -12.02
N TRP A 222 -21.06 -21.14 -11.81
CA TRP A 222 -21.89 -20.21 -11.04
C TRP A 222 -22.64 -19.21 -11.93
N ARG A 223 -22.68 -19.41 -13.26
CA ARG A 223 -23.27 -18.46 -14.22
C ARG A 223 -24.69 -17.98 -13.88
N ASP A 224 -25.48 -18.83 -13.21
CA ASP A 224 -26.86 -18.54 -12.83
C ASP A 224 -26.96 -17.55 -11.64
N VAL A 225 -25.85 -17.22 -10.99
CA VAL A 225 -25.80 -16.17 -9.97
C VAL A 225 -26.19 -14.82 -10.60
N PRO A 226 -27.11 -14.05 -9.98
CA PRO A 226 -27.61 -12.80 -10.54
C PRO A 226 -26.52 -11.84 -11.04
N GLY A 227 -26.57 -11.56 -12.34
CA GLY A 227 -25.65 -10.65 -13.00
C GLY A 227 -24.21 -11.15 -13.15
N LEU A 228 -23.93 -12.45 -12.92
CA LEU A 228 -22.63 -13.05 -13.20
C LEU A 228 -22.45 -13.37 -14.68
N ASP A 229 -23.48 -13.90 -15.36
CA ASP A 229 -23.45 -14.18 -16.81
C ASP A 229 -23.01 -12.97 -17.66
N PRO A 230 -23.56 -11.74 -17.49
CA PRO A 230 -23.05 -10.57 -18.21
C PRO A 230 -21.63 -10.18 -17.79
N ALA A 231 -21.22 -10.42 -16.53
CA ALA A 231 -19.85 -10.15 -16.09
C ALA A 231 -18.86 -11.14 -16.73
N LEU A 232 -19.22 -12.42 -16.86
CA LEU A 232 -18.46 -13.44 -17.58
C LEU A 232 -18.29 -13.06 -19.05
N ALA A 233 -19.35 -12.54 -19.70
CA ALA A 233 -19.24 -12.03 -21.07
C ALA A 233 -18.21 -10.90 -21.18
N SER A 234 -18.26 -9.90 -20.29
CA SER A 234 -17.27 -8.82 -20.27
C SER A 234 -15.83 -9.30 -20.04
N LEU A 235 -15.62 -10.34 -19.22
CA LEU A 235 -14.30 -10.95 -19.05
C LEU A 235 -13.81 -11.64 -20.32
N ARG A 236 -14.69 -12.35 -21.04
CA ARG A 236 -14.35 -12.98 -22.32
C ARG A 236 -13.99 -11.95 -23.38
N ASP A 237 -14.70 -10.82 -23.43
CA ASP A 237 -14.38 -9.72 -24.34
C ASP A 237 -13.02 -9.08 -24.02
N ALA A 238 -12.69 -8.94 -22.73
CA ALA A 238 -11.41 -8.40 -22.27
C ALA A 238 -10.20 -9.34 -22.50
N ARG A 239 -10.43 -10.60 -22.88
CA ARG A 239 -9.39 -11.62 -23.03
C ARG A 239 -8.27 -11.21 -24.01
N GLY A 240 -8.66 -10.75 -25.21
CA GLY A 240 -7.71 -10.34 -26.26
C GLY A 240 -6.82 -9.19 -25.81
N THR A 241 -7.44 -8.09 -25.36
CA THR A 241 -6.75 -6.91 -24.84
C THR A 241 -5.81 -7.25 -23.69
N THR A 242 -6.25 -8.09 -22.75
CA THR A 242 -5.41 -8.50 -21.61
C THR A 242 -4.19 -9.29 -22.06
N ALA A 243 -4.35 -10.17 -23.06
CA ALA A 243 -3.25 -10.95 -23.62
C ALA A 243 -2.22 -10.05 -24.33
N GLU A 244 -2.67 -9.04 -25.08
CA GLU A 244 -1.81 -8.07 -25.76
C GLU A 244 -1.00 -7.23 -24.76
N ILE A 245 -1.66 -6.69 -23.72
CA ILE A 245 -1.00 -5.92 -22.65
C ILE A 245 0.04 -6.79 -21.94
N ALA A 246 -0.31 -8.03 -21.56
CA ALA A 246 0.64 -8.94 -20.93
C ALA A 246 1.84 -9.28 -21.84
N ALA A 247 1.62 -9.40 -23.14
CA ALA A 247 2.69 -9.62 -24.12
C ALA A 247 3.60 -8.38 -24.26
N ALA A 248 3.04 -7.17 -24.24
CA ALA A 248 3.82 -5.92 -24.22
C ALA A 248 4.66 -5.81 -22.93
N ALA A 249 4.05 -6.08 -21.78
CA ALA A 249 4.72 -6.12 -20.48
C ALA A 249 5.93 -7.08 -20.49
N ALA A 250 5.80 -8.26 -21.11
CA ALA A 250 6.90 -9.23 -21.23
C ALA A 250 8.09 -8.70 -22.06
N ARG A 251 7.86 -7.82 -23.03
CA ARG A 251 8.88 -7.33 -23.97
C ARG A 251 9.64 -6.09 -23.51
N GLY A 252 9.10 -5.27 -22.61
CA GLY A 252 9.80 -4.03 -22.24
C GLY A 252 9.08 -3.06 -21.32
N GLY A 253 7.78 -3.25 -21.07
CA GLY A 253 7.01 -2.39 -20.19
C GLY A 253 5.64 -2.04 -20.78
N LEU A 254 4.92 -1.18 -20.07
CA LEU A 254 3.61 -0.68 -20.46
C LEU A 254 3.64 0.85 -20.52
N ASP A 255 2.91 1.42 -21.47
CA ASP A 255 2.60 2.85 -21.47
C ASP A 255 1.43 3.18 -20.52
N ASP A 256 1.21 4.47 -20.25
CA ASP A 256 0.19 4.92 -19.29
C ASP A 256 -1.23 4.51 -19.70
N ALA A 257 -1.53 4.47 -21.00
CA ALA A 257 -2.83 4.06 -21.51
C ALA A 257 -3.07 2.57 -21.24
N GLN A 258 -2.08 1.72 -21.50
CA GLN A 258 -2.12 0.30 -21.18
C GLN A 258 -2.24 0.04 -19.69
N VAL A 259 -1.58 0.82 -18.85
CA VAL A 259 -1.72 0.73 -17.39
C VAL A 259 -3.13 1.09 -16.95
N GLU A 260 -3.76 2.10 -17.55
CA GLU A 260 -5.14 2.46 -17.22
C GLU A 260 -6.13 1.39 -17.66
N THR A 261 -6.00 0.86 -18.88
CA THR A 261 -6.80 -0.28 -19.34
C THR A 261 -6.63 -1.50 -18.42
N LEU A 262 -5.42 -1.74 -17.91
CA LEU A 262 -5.18 -2.82 -16.94
C LEU A 262 -5.95 -2.61 -15.63
N ARG A 263 -6.08 -1.36 -15.15
CA ARG A 263 -6.89 -1.02 -13.95
C ARG A 263 -8.38 -1.26 -14.20
N GLU A 264 -8.89 -0.92 -15.38
CA GLU A 264 -10.27 -1.16 -15.76
C GLU A 264 -10.62 -2.64 -15.82
N ILE A 265 -9.74 -3.45 -16.44
CA ILE A 265 -9.87 -4.92 -16.49
C ILE A 265 -9.86 -5.50 -15.08
N LEU A 266 -8.92 -5.06 -14.23
CA LEU A 266 -8.87 -5.48 -12.83
C LEU A 266 -10.18 -5.14 -12.09
N SER A 267 -10.74 -3.96 -12.30
CA SER A 267 -12.01 -3.54 -11.71
C SER A 267 -13.17 -4.45 -12.14
N THR A 268 -13.22 -4.79 -13.43
CA THR A 268 -14.21 -5.72 -14.00
C THR A 268 -14.09 -7.12 -13.38
N LEU A 269 -12.86 -7.62 -13.24
CA LEU A 269 -12.56 -8.91 -12.62
C LEU A 269 -12.98 -8.94 -11.15
N VAL A 270 -12.64 -7.92 -10.38
CA VAL A 270 -13.04 -7.78 -8.96
C VAL A 270 -14.58 -7.77 -8.81
N ARG A 271 -15.29 -7.08 -9.71
CA ARG A 271 -16.76 -7.05 -9.72
C ARG A 271 -17.35 -8.42 -10.01
N ALA A 272 -16.82 -9.16 -10.99
CA ALA A 272 -17.28 -10.51 -11.32
C ALA A 272 -17.10 -11.47 -10.14
N LEU A 273 -15.92 -11.47 -9.52
CA LEU A 273 -15.63 -12.28 -8.35
C LEU A 273 -16.55 -11.91 -7.17
N THR A 274 -16.80 -10.61 -6.95
CA THR A 274 -17.66 -10.15 -5.84
C THR A 274 -19.13 -10.53 -6.02
N LYS A 275 -19.61 -10.66 -7.27
CA LYS A 275 -20.95 -11.21 -7.55
C LYS A 275 -21.06 -12.66 -7.11
N ARG A 276 -20.05 -13.49 -7.42
CA ARG A 276 -20.01 -14.90 -7.00
C ARG A 276 -20.04 -15.07 -5.49
N SER A 277 -19.38 -14.18 -4.74
CA SER A 277 -19.39 -14.22 -3.28
C SER A 277 -20.68 -13.67 -2.65
N GLY A 278 -21.71 -13.35 -3.44
CA GLY A 278 -22.98 -12.80 -2.96
C GLY A 278 -22.85 -11.36 -2.46
N GLY A 279 -21.93 -10.58 -3.02
CA GLY A 279 -21.63 -9.21 -2.55
C GLY A 279 -20.68 -9.17 -1.34
N ARG A 280 -20.19 -10.32 -0.85
CA ARG A 280 -19.17 -10.38 0.19
C ARG A 280 -17.83 -9.93 -0.41
N ARG A 281 -17.44 -8.69 -0.12
CA ARG A 281 -16.34 -7.94 -0.76
C ARG A 281 -15.09 -8.78 -1.00
N ILE A 282 -14.69 -8.90 -2.25
CA ILE A 282 -13.36 -9.37 -2.64
C ILE A 282 -12.54 -8.15 -3.00
N GLY A 283 -11.49 -7.87 -2.24
CA GLY A 283 -10.55 -6.83 -2.63
C GLY A 283 -11.10 -5.39 -2.62
N GLU A 284 -12.41 -5.11 -2.54
CA GLU A 284 -12.94 -3.74 -2.40
C GLU A 284 -12.66 -3.18 -1.00
N ARG A 285 -11.41 -2.79 -0.80
CA ARG A 285 -11.08 -1.70 0.09
C ARG A 285 -10.71 -0.52 -0.80
N PRO A 286 -11.31 0.66 -0.59
CA PRO A 286 -10.86 1.86 -1.26
C PRO A 286 -9.34 1.94 -1.07
N ILE A 287 -8.63 2.17 -2.17
CA ILE A 287 -7.31 2.81 -2.08
C ILE A 287 -7.58 4.03 -1.21
N TRP A 288 -6.90 4.17 -0.09
CA TRP A 288 -7.15 5.29 0.80
C TRP A 288 -6.87 6.57 -0.01
N THR A 289 -7.92 7.30 -0.36
CA THR A 289 -7.90 8.57 -1.11
C THR A 289 -8.03 9.77 -0.16
N GLY A 290 -7.57 9.61 1.09
CA GLY A 290 -7.47 10.69 2.08
C GLY A 290 -8.76 11.26 2.65
N THR A 291 -9.87 11.15 1.95
CA THR A 291 -11.11 11.85 2.29
C THR A 291 -12.02 10.93 3.12
N PRO A 292 -12.42 11.32 4.35
CA PRO A 292 -13.46 10.58 5.08
C PRO A 292 -14.75 10.62 4.26
N PRO A 293 -15.56 9.54 4.23
CA PRO A 293 -16.87 9.59 3.62
C PRO A 293 -17.68 10.71 4.29
N VAL A 294 -18.17 11.65 3.48
CA VAL A 294 -19.10 12.68 3.94
C VAL A 294 -20.32 11.95 4.49
N ALA A 295 -20.64 12.19 5.76
CA ALA A 295 -21.84 11.65 6.38
C ALA A 295 -23.07 12.11 5.58
N PRO A 296 -24.08 11.25 5.38
CA PRO A 296 -25.32 11.68 4.73
C PRO A 296 -25.97 12.82 5.55
N PRO A 297 -26.61 13.80 4.89
CA PRO A 297 -27.36 14.83 5.60
C PRO A 297 -28.47 14.15 6.43
N GLY A 298 -28.56 14.54 7.69
CA GLY A 298 -29.62 14.13 8.61
C GLY A 298 -30.94 14.82 8.33
#